data_AF-A0A7X6TPU0-F1
#
_entry.id   AF-A0A7X6TPU0-F1
#
_cell.length_a   1.000
_cell.length_b   1.000
_cell.length_c   1.000
_cell.angle_alpha   90.00
_cell.angle_beta   90.00
_cell.angle_gamma   90.00
#
_symmetry.space_group_name_H-M   'P 1'
#
loop_
_entity.id
_entity.type
_entity.pdbx_description
1 polymer ?
#
loop_
_entity_poly.entity_id
_entity_poly.type
_entity_poly.pdbx_seq_one_letter_code
_entity_poly.pdbx_strand_id
1 'polypeptide(L)'
;DYTSNGSIQIHLFRDRLEIINPGALPLGWSEERLKKPHTSIPFNPLLAEPMYLKGYIERMGTGTLDIVRIAKEFDLKEPVFLQEEYFKIIIFRPTAVEVEGVNPTSTPQVPHKYTASSVGVPQEFRRSTVEVRNLLKALGNSGMSRKEIQQVLGLKHEGNFRENYLEPAIKLGLIEMKYPDSPNHPRQKYLITKKGKELLDDL
;
A
#
# COMPACT_ATOMS: atom_id res chain seq x y z
N ASP A 1 -0.42 19.45 8.66
CA ASP A 1 -0.03 20.71 7.98
C ASP A 1 1.49 20.97 7.97
N TYR A 2 2.30 20.19 8.70
CA TYR A 2 3.76 20.35 8.85
C TYR A 2 4.21 21.65 9.54
N THR A 3 3.26 22.36 10.17
CA THR A 3 3.52 23.51 11.04
C THR A 3 3.35 23.15 12.51
N SER A 4 2.58 22.10 12.80
CA SER A 4 2.47 21.49 14.12
C SER A 4 3.60 20.49 14.40
N ASN A 5 4.08 20.47 15.65
CA ASN A 5 5.00 19.45 16.16
C ASN A 5 4.29 18.14 16.55
N GLY A 6 2.96 18.07 16.39
CA GLY A 6 2.19 16.86 16.62
C GLY A 6 2.65 15.72 15.69
N SER A 7 2.72 14.50 16.21
CA SER A 7 2.95 13.31 15.39
C SER A 7 1.63 12.80 14.81
N ILE A 8 1.70 12.17 13.63
CA ILE A 8 0.58 11.39 13.11
C ILE A 8 0.35 10.20 14.04
N GLN A 9 -0.89 10.01 14.48
CA GLN A 9 -1.27 8.89 15.34
C GLN A 9 -2.08 7.88 14.53
N ILE A 10 -1.80 6.59 14.76
CA ILE A 10 -2.50 5.49 14.12
C ILE A 10 -2.99 4.55 15.21
N HIS A 11 -4.31 4.41 15.33
CA HIS A 11 -4.95 3.51 16.29
C HIS A 11 -5.61 2.36 15.56
N LEU A 12 -5.22 1.14 15.92
CA LEU A 12 -5.80 -0.08 15.36
C LEU A 12 -6.73 -0.74 16.38
N PHE A 13 -8.02 -0.77 16.07
CA PHE A 13 -9.04 -1.44 16.85
C PHE A 13 -9.44 -2.77 16.19
N ARG A 14 -10.25 -3.56 16.90
CA ARG A 14 -10.79 -4.82 16.38
C ARG A 14 -11.55 -4.60 15.07
N ASP A 15 -12.40 -3.57 15.03
CA ASP A 15 -13.37 -3.27 13.98
C ASP A 15 -12.97 -2.11 13.06
N ARG A 16 -11.91 -1.35 13.37
CA ARG A 16 -11.52 -0.16 12.60
C ARG A 16 -10.06 0.24 12.73
N LEU A 17 -9.59 0.99 11.75
CA LEU A 17 -8.34 1.74 11.75
C LEU A 17 -8.67 3.23 11.85
N GLU A 18 -8.06 3.93 12.79
CA GLU A 18 -8.16 5.38 12.91
C GLU A 18 -6.81 6.02 12.64
N ILE A 19 -6.76 6.99 11.74
CA ILE A 19 -5.57 7.77 11.40
C ILE A 19 -5.86 9.22 11.77
N ILE A 20 -5.02 9.80 12.62
CA ILE A 20 -5.18 11.16 13.14
C ILE A 20 -3.95 11.97 12.74
N ASN A 21 -4.17 13.04 11.99
CA ASN A 21 -3.13 13.93 11.50
C ASN A 21 -3.35 15.34 12.05
N PRO A 22 -2.34 15.97 12.68
CA PRO A 22 -2.45 17.36 13.11
C PRO A 22 -2.67 18.32 11.95
N GLY A 23 -3.52 19.33 12.22
CA GLY A 23 -3.89 20.38 11.29
C GLY A 23 -5.30 20.21 10.74
N ALA A 24 -5.62 21.07 9.77
CA ALA A 24 -6.94 21.16 9.18
C ALA A 24 -6.95 20.81 7.70
N LEU A 25 -8.15 20.56 7.16
CA LEU A 25 -8.37 20.48 5.72
C LEU A 25 -8.03 21.79 5.02
N PRO A 26 -7.49 21.73 3.79
CA PRO A 26 -7.10 22.93 3.05
C PRO A 26 -8.32 23.76 2.68
N LEU A 27 -8.15 25.09 2.64
CA LEU A 27 -9.15 26.03 2.13
C LEU A 27 -10.53 25.95 2.81
N GLY A 28 -10.58 25.52 4.07
CA GLY A 28 -11.84 25.40 4.82
C GLY A 28 -12.79 24.36 4.25
N TRP A 29 -12.28 23.32 3.58
CA TRP A 29 -13.13 22.25 3.07
C TRP A 29 -13.88 21.54 4.19
N SER A 30 -15.13 21.21 3.91
CA SER A 30 -15.93 20.33 4.77
C SER A 30 -15.59 18.87 4.53
N GLU A 31 -15.89 18.03 5.51
CA GLU A 31 -15.79 16.57 5.44
C GLU A 31 -16.59 16.02 4.25
N GLU A 32 -17.79 16.57 3.99
CA GLU A 32 -18.63 16.19 2.85
C GLU A 32 -17.96 16.43 1.50
N ARG A 33 -17.12 17.47 1.40
CA ARG A 33 -16.41 17.78 0.15
C ARG A 33 -15.45 16.67 -0.23
N LEU A 34 -14.86 15.97 0.75
CA LEU A 34 -13.96 14.84 0.51
C LEU A 34 -14.66 13.61 -0.09
N LYS A 35 -15.99 13.55 0.03
CA LYS A 35 -16.82 12.50 -0.60
C LYS A 35 -17.29 12.88 -2.00
N LYS A 36 -16.88 14.04 -2.54
CA LYS A 36 -17.22 14.51 -3.89
C LYS A 36 -15.94 14.76 -4.70
N PRO A 37 -16.00 14.79 -6.04
CA PRO A 37 -14.86 15.18 -6.85
C PRO A 37 -14.32 16.55 -6.44
N HIS A 38 -13.04 16.58 -6.09
CA HIS A 38 -12.33 17.80 -5.71
C HIS A 38 -10.91 17.79 -6.27
N THR A 39 -10.32 18.97 -6.43
CA THR A 39 -8.92 19.11 -6.85
C THR A 39 -7.98 18.59 -5.76
N SER A 40 -6.75 18.19 -6.10
CA SER A 40 -5.71 17.91 -5.10
C SER A 40 -4.86 19.16 -4.90
N ILE A 41 -4.99 19.80 -3.75
CA ILE A 41 -4.19 20.97 -3.38
C ILE A 41 -3.35 20.59 -2.15
N PRO A 42 -2.05 20.28 -2.32
CA PRO A 42 -1.21 19.91 -1.20
C PRO A 42 -0.86 21.12 -0.34
N PHE A 43 -0.89 20.95 0.99
CA PHE A 43 -0.41 21.97 1.92
C PHE A 43 1.07 22.30 1.73
N ASN A 44 1.88 21.29 1.44
CA ASN A 44 3.31 21.45 1.20
C ASN A 44 3.66 20.90 -0.19
N PRO A 45 3.70 21.75 -1.23
CA PRO A 45 4.07 21.35 -2.59
C PRO A 45 5.48 20.73 -2.68
N LEU A 46 6.43 21.20 -1.87
CA LEU A 46 7.82 20.70 -1.87
C LEU A 46 7.93 19.26 -1.37
N LEU A 47 7.01 18.82 -0.50
CA LEU A 47 6.90 17.42 -0.10
C LEU A 47 6.04 16.61 -1.08
N ALA A 48 4.97 17.20 -1.62
CA ALA A 48 4.07 16.50 -2.53
C ALA A 48 4.74 16.19 -3.89
N GLU A 49 5.56 17.09 -4.41
CA GLU A 49 6.24 16.92 -5.70
C GLU A 49 7.13 15.67 -5.76
N PRO A 50 8.08 15.43 -4.85
CA PRO A 50 8.89 14.22 -4.88
C PRO A 50 8.04 12.95 -4.69
N MET A 51 6.98 12.99 -3.88
CA MET A 51 6.06 11.85 -3.71
C MET A 51 5.29 11.54 -5.01
N TYR A 52 4.87 12.58 -5.73
CA TYR A 52 4.25 12.44 -7.05
C TYR A 52 5.24 11.90 -8.08
N LEU A 53 6.47 12.45 -8.13
CA LEU A 53 7.52 11.98 -9.05
C LEU A 53 7.94 10.53 -8.79
N LYS A 54 7.79 10.05 -7.55
CA LYS A 54 7.98 8.65 -7.17
C LYS A 54 6.76 7.77 -7.40
N GLY A 55 5.61 8.34 -7.79
CA GLY A 55 4.38 7.61 -8.05
C GLY A 55 3.64 7.17 -6.78
N TYR A 56 3.93 7.74 -5.62
CA TYR A 56 3.24 7.42 -4.37
C TYR A 56 1.90 8.13 -4.23
N ILE A 57 1.73 9.27 -4.90
CA ILE A 57 0.48 10.03 -4.89
C ILE A 57 0.12 10.49 -6.30
N GLU A 58 -1.17 10.76 -6.51
CA GLU A 58 -1.71 11.34 -7.74
C GLU A 58 -2.08 12.82 -7.53
N ARG A 59 -2.18 13.59 -8.64
CA ARG A 59 -2.55 15.02 -8.59
C ARG A 59 -4.05 15.29 -8.79
N MET A 60 -4.85 14.27 -9.14
CA MET A 60 -6.25 14.48 -9.53
C MET A 60 -7.23 14.55 -8.35
N GLY A 61 -6.81 14.24 -7.12
CA GLY A 61 -7.67 14.36 -5.93
C GLY A 61 -8.69 13.23 -5.80
N THR A 62 -8.40 12.09 -6.43
CA THR A 62 -9.24 10.88 -6.50
C THR A 62 -9.17 10.01 -5.25
N GLY A 63 -8.06 10.07 -4.49
CA GLY A 63 -7.78 9.11 -3.43
C GLY A 63 -8.84 8.97 -2.35
N THR A 64 -9.49 10.05 -1.91
CA THR A 64 -10.59 10.00 -0.93
C THR A 64 -11.82 9.29 -1.47
N LEU A 65 -12.15 9.51 -2.74
CA LEU A 65 -13.23 8.82 -3.44
C LEU A 65 -12.89 7.35 -3.67
N ASP A 66 -11.62 7.05 -3.95
CA ASP A 66 -11.15 5.68 -4.11
C ASP A 66 -11.29 4.89 -2.80
N ILE A 67 -10.98 5.50 -1.64
CA ILE A 67 -11.20 4.86 -0.33
C ILE A 67 -12.68 4.54 -0.14
N VAL A 68 -13.58 5.48 -0.43
CA VAL A 68 -15.04 5.26 -0.33
C VAL A 68 -15.50 4.16 -1.29
N ARG A 69 -15.04 4.20 -2.54
CA ARG A 69 -15.37 3.20 -3.56
C ARG A 69 -14.92 1.81 -3.13
N ILE A 70 -13.66 1.66 -2.73
CA ILE A 70 -13.09 0.38 -2.30
C ILE A 70 -13.82 -0.14 -1.06
N ALA A 71 -14.13 0.70 -0.08
CA ALA A 71 -14.90 0.27 1.09
C ALA A 71 -16.25 -0.34 0.66
N LYS A 72 -16.96 0.32 -0.26
CA LYS A 72 -18.23 -0.16 -0.81
C LYS A 72 -18.09 -1.45 -1.62
N GLU A 73 -17.04 -1.58 -2.43
CA GLU A 73 -16.75 -2.80 -3.21
C GLU A 73 -16.56 -4.03 -2.31
N PHE A 74 -16.03 -3.83 -1.10
CA PHE A 74 -15.82 -4.88 -0.10
C PHE A 74 -16.97 -5.00 0.92
N ASP A 75 -18.12 -4.36 0.67
CA ASP A 75 -19.28 -4.34 1.57
C ASP A 75 -18.95 -3.87 3.01
N LEU A 76 -18.00 -2.94 3.11
CA LEU A 76 -17.61 -2.33 4.37
C LEU A 76 -18.40 -1.05 4.60
N LYS A 77 -18.53 -0.69 5.88
CA LYS A 77 -19.03 0.64 6.26
C LYS A 77 -18.16 1.72 5.61
N GLU A 78 -18.81 2.76 5.09
CA GLU A 78 -18.11 3.89 4.50
C GLU A 78 -17.11 4.51 5.48
N PRO A 79 -15.95 5.00 4.99
CA PRO A 79 -15.01 5.71 5.82
C PRO A 79 -15.63 7.01 6.35
N VAL A 80 -15.25 7.38 7.57
CA VAL A 80 -15.66 8.63 8.21
C VAL A 80 -14.46 9.57 8.24
N PHE A 81 -14.68 10.79 7.75
CA PHE A 81 -13.71 11.89 7.84
C PHE A 81 -14.23 12.86 8.89
N LEU A 82 -13.36 13.30 9.81
CA LEU A 82 -13.71 14.24 10.87
C LEU A 82 -12.67 15.37 10.91
N GLN A 83 -13.15 16.61 10.98
CA GLN A 83 -12.32 17.80 11.18
C GLN A 83 -12.62 18.43 12.54
N GLU A 84 -11.76 18.17 13.51
CA GLU A 84 -11.75 18.81 14.84
C GLU A 84 -10.49 19.70 14.96
N GLU A 85 -9.82 19.72 16.12
CA GLU A 85 -8.48 20.30 16.28
C GLU A 85 -7.40 19.54 15.45
N TYR A 86 -7.75 18.34 15.00
CA TYR A 86 -6.97 17.50 14.09
C TYR A 86 -7.89 16.99 12.98
N PHE A 87 -7.28 16.48 11.92
CA PHE A 87 -7.99 15.72 10.90
C PHE A 87 -7.93 14.24 11.21
N LYS A 88 -9.08 13.56 11.23
CA LYS A 88 -9.19 12.13 11.53
C LYS A 88 -9.92 11.38 10.42
N ILE A 89 -9.40 10.20 10.08
CA ILE A 89 -10.04 9.25 9.17
C ILE A 89 -10.30 7.96 9.93
N ILE A 90 -11.52 7.43 9.82
CA ILE A 90 -11.91 6.13 10.35
C ILE A 90 -12.22 5.20 9.18
N ILE A 91 -11.49 4.09 9.10
CA ILE A 91 -11.67 3.05 8.08
C ILE A 91 -12.12 1.77 8.79
N PHE A 92 -13.32 1.30 8.47
CA PHE A 92 -13.86 0.08 9.06
C PHE A 92 -13.23 -1.16 8.45
N ARG A 93 -13.11 -2.21 9.26
CA ARG A 93 -12.62 -3.52 8.85
C ARG A 93 -13.74 -4.54 9.02
N PRO A 94 -13.69 -5.67 8.30
CA PRO A 94 -14.55 -6.80 8.63
C PRO A 94 -14.31 -7.16 10.10
N THR A 95 -15.36 -7.10 10.91
CA THR A 95 -15.31 -7.67 12.26
C THR A 95 -15.03 -9.15 12.07
N ALA A 96 -14.00 -9.69 12.72
CA ALA A 96 -13.85 -11.13 12.80
C ALA A 96 -15.16 -11.65 13.41
N VAL A 97 -15.93 -12.44 12.65
CA VAL A 97 -17.04 -13.20 13.20
C VAL A 97 -16.44 -13.96 14.38
N GLU A 98 -16.93 -13.70 15.58
CA GLU A 98 -16.51 -14.45 16.76
C GLU A 98 -16.95 -15.89 16.51
N VAL A 99 -15.99 -16.74 16.13
CA VAL A 99 -16.19 -18.19 16.19
C VAL A 99 -16.26 -18.51 17.67
N GLU A 100 -17.43 -18.94 18.14
CA GLU A 100 -17.60 -19.40 19.52
C GLU A 100 -16.49 -20.42 19.84
N GLY A 101 -15.63 -20.08 20.81
CA GLY A 101 -14.56 -20.97 21.29
C GLY A 101 -13.13 -20.44 21.24
N VAL A 102 -12.85 -19.24 20.71
CA VAL A 102 -11.49 -18.66 20.74
C VAL A 102 -11.46 -17.39 21.59
N ASN A 103 -11.00 -17.52 22.84
CA ASN A 103 -10.68 -16.38 23.70
C ASN A 103 -9.61 -15.51 23.04
N PRO A 104 -9.84 -14.20 22.82
CA PRO A 104 -8.79 -13.30 22.37
C PRO A 104 -7.87 -13.01 23.56
N THR A 105 -6.75 -13.74 23.65
CA THR A 105 -5.69 -13.44 24.61
C THR A 105 -5.15 -12.04 24.32
N SER A 106 -5.44 -11.08 25.21
CA SER A 106 -4.74 -9.81 25.28
C SER A 106 -3.24 -10.09 25.44
N THR A 107 -2.45 -9.74 24.43
CA THR A 107 -0.99 -9.69 24.57
C THR A 107 -0.60 -8.48 25.42
N PRO A 108 0.42 -8.61 26.29
CA PRO A 108 0.86 -7.52 27.15
C PRO A 108 1.41 -6.35 26.33
N GLN A 109 1.01 -5.12 26.69
CA GLN A 109 1.61 -3.90 26.13
C GLN A 109 3.09 -3.80 26.51
N VAL A 110 3.93 -3.53 25.51
CA VAL A 110 5.37 -3.32 25.68
C VAL A 110 5.64 -1.86 26.13
N PRO A 111 6.58 -1.60 27.05
CA PRO A 111 6.84 -0.25 27.58
C PRO A 111 7.34 0.75 26.52
N HIS A 112 6.96 2.02 26.71
CA HIS A 112 7.24 3.21 25.89
C HIS A 112 8.71 3.68 25.87
N LYS A 113 9.65 2.84 25.46
CA LYS A 113 10.99 3.30 25.05
C LYS A 113 11.42 2.52 23.82
N TYR A 114 11.91 3.25 22.82
CA TYR A 114 12.27 2.87 21.44
C TYR A 114 11.16 3.01 20.37
N THR A 115 11.46 3.89 19.42
CA THR A 115 10.89 4.00 18.07
C THR A 115 11.12 2.69 17.32
N ALA A 116 10.08 2.09 16.75
CA ALA A 116 10.22 0.92 15.89
C ALA A 116 10.07 1.33 14.41
N SER A 117 11.19 1.66 13.78
CA SER A 117 11.39 1.37 12.36
C SER A 117 11.60 -0.14 12.20
N SER A 118 10.86 -0.75 11.27
CA SER A 118 11.20 -2.00 10.56
C SER A 118 11.75 -3.18 11.41
N VAL A 119 10.91 -4.19 11.65
CA VAL A 119 10.96 -5.53 11.02
C VAL A 119 10.10 -6.48 11.87
N GLY A 120 9.06 -7.01 11.24
CA GLY A 120 8.19 -8.03 11.79
C GLY A 120 7.18 -8.49 10.74
N VAL A 121 7.65 -9.12 9.66
CA VAL A 121 6.77 -9.96 8.82
C VAL A 121 7.45 -11.32 8.72
N PRO A 122 6.88 -12.33 9.39
CA PRO A 122 6.35 -13.43 8.59
C PRO A 122 5.01 -13.97 9.12
N GLN A 123 3.97 -13.83 8.30
CA GLN A 123 2.94 -14.86 8.15
C GLN A 123 2.54 -14.83 6.68
N GLU A 124 2.98 -15.83 5.94
CA GLU A 124 2.96 -15.91 4.48
C GLU A 124 1.53 -15.64 3.92
N PHE A 125 1.38 -14.71 2.96
CA PHE A 125 0.12 -14.37 2.25
C PHE A 125 -0.83 -13.31 2.83
N ARG A 126 -0.39 -12.08 3.11
CA ARG A 126 -1.31 -10.93 3.34
C ARG A 126 -1.57 -10.01 2.15
N ARG A 127 -1.53 -10.56 0.92
CA ARG A 127 -1.52 -9.88 -0.40
C ARG A 127 -0.12 -9.38 -0.77
N SER A 128 0.35 -9.76 -1.95
CA SER A 128 1.59 -9.28 -2.57
C SER A 128 1.71 -7.76 -2.43
N THR A 129 2.92 -7.25 -2.15
CA THR A 129 3.16 -5.80 -2.11
C THR A 129 2.74 -5.17 -3.44
N VAL A 130 2.42 -3.87 -3.44
CA VAL A 130 1.98 -3.15 -4.66
C VAL A 130 3.00 -3.31 -5.79
N GLU A 131 4.28 -3.33 -5.43
CA GLU A 131 5.42 -3.57 -6.32
C GLU A 131 5.36 -4.94 -7.00
N VAL A 132 5.10 -6.00 -6.23
CA VAL A 132 4.97 -7.37 -6.75
C VAL A 132 3.72 -7.50 -7.64
N ARG A 133 2.61 -6.85 -7.27
CA ARG A 133 1.39 -6.83 -8.12
C ARG A 133 1.64 -6.14 -9.46
N ASN A 134 2.28 -4.97 -9.42
CA ASN A 134 2.63 -4.21 -10.61
C ASN A 134 3.60 -5.00 -11.50
N LEU A 135 4.56 -5.71 -10.90
CA LEU A 135 5.47 -6.60 -11.62
C LEU A 135 4.73 -7.71 -12.36
N LEU A 136 3.79 -8.40 -11.72
CA LEU A 136 3.01 -9.47 -12.36
C LEU A 136 2.16 -8.95 -13.51
N LYS A 137 1.51 -7.78 -13.34
CA LYS A 137 0.75 -7.11 -14.41
C LYS A 137 1.65 -6.73 -15.59
N ALA A 138 2.85 -6.24 -15.33
CA ALA A 138 3.81 -5.85 -16.36
C ALA A 138 4.36 -7.06 -17.15
N LEU A 139 4.62 -8.18 -16.47
CA LEU A 139 5.08 -9.42 -17.11
C LEU A 139 3.98 -10.07 -17.97
N GLY A 140 2.73 -10.07 -17.48
CA GLY A 140 1.62 -10.74 -18.15
C GLY A 140 1.96 -12.21 -18.48
N ASN A 141 1.58 -12.66 -19.68
CA ASN A 141 1.90 -14.01 -20.17
C ASN A 141 3.23 -14.11 -20.95
N SER A 142 3.96 -13.01 -21.11
CA SER A 142 5.13 -12.94 -21.98
C SER A 142 6.40 -12.80 -21.14
N GLY A 143 7.33 -13.75 -21.25
CA GLY A 143 8.60 -13.68 -20.53
C GLY A 143 9.45 -12.48 -20.95
N MET A 144 9.77 -11.60 -19.99
CA MET A 144 10.54 -10.37 -20.22
C MET A 144 11.91 -10.41 -19.55
N SER A 145 12.87 -9.73 -20.16
CA SER A 145 14.16 -9.43 -19.54
C SER A 145 14.01 -8.36 -18.45
N ARG A 146 15.00 -8.27 -17.58
CA ARG A 146 15.04 -7.28 -16.51
C ARG A 146 14.83 -5.84 -17.01
N LYS A 147 15.50 -5.48 -18.11
CA LYS A 147 15.47 -4.12 -18.67
C LYS A 147 14.09 -3.77 -19.22
N GLU A 148 13.46 -4.73 -19.90
CA GLU A 148 12.11 -4.56 -20.44
C GLU A 148 11.10 -4.35 -19.32
N ILE A 149 11.14 -5.17 -18.26
CA ILE A 149 10.25 -5.01 -17.10
C ILE A 149 10.43 -3.64 -16.45
N GLN A 150 11.68 -3.22 -16.26
CA GLN A 150 12.00 -1.94 -15.64
C GLN A 150 11.49 -0.75 -16.49
N GLN A 151 11.58 -0.86 -17.82
CA GLN A 151 11.02 0.14 -18.76
C GLN A 151 9.50 0.19 -18.70
N VAL A 152 8.82 -0.97 -18.70
CA VAL A 152 7.36 -1.05 -18.61
C VAL A 152 6.86 -0.44 -17.29
N LEU A 153 7.57 -0.67 -16.20
CA LEU A 153 7.24 -0.09 -14.88
C LEU A 153 7.72 1.36 -14.70
N GLY A 154 8.42 1.95 -15.68
CA GLY A 154 8.92 3.33 -15.59
C GLY A 154 9.99 3.56 -14.52
N LEU A 155 10.68 2.50 -14.08
CA LEU A 155 11.62 2.57 -12.95
C LEU A 155 13.02 3.01 -13.43
N LYS A 156 13.58 4.02 -12.76
CA LYS A 156 14.91 4.57 -13.11
C LYS A 156 16.06 3.91 -12.33
N HIS A 157 15.78 3.37 -11.14
CA HIS A 157 16.81 2.86 -10.23
C HIS A 157 16.82 1.33 -10.17
N GLU A 158 17.96 0.76 -10.53
CA GLU A 158 18.16 -0.69 -10.64
C GLU A 158 18.12 -1.42 -9.29
N GLY A 159 18.76 -0.88 -8.25
CA GLY A 159 18.81 -1.50 -6.93
C GLY A 159 17.43 -1.62 -6.29
N ASN A 160 16.64 -0.53 -6.35
CA ASN A 160 15.27 -0.51 -5.85
C ASN A 160 14.38 -1.53 -6.59
N PHE A 161 14.51 -1.61 -7.93
CA PHE A 161 13.77 -2.60 -8.72
C PHE A 161 14.09 -4.03 -8.30
N ARG A 162 15.37 -4.33 -8.04
CA ARG A 162 15.78 -5.67 -7.61
C ARG A 162 15.21 -6.03 -6.23
N GLU A 163 15.40 -5.16 -5.24
CA GLU A 163 15.07 -5.42 -3.84
C GLU A 163 13.56 -5.43 -3.57
N ASN A 164 12.79 -4.57 -4.25
CA ASN A 164 11.36 -4.39 -3.96
C ASN A 164 10.44 -5.12 -4.93
N TYR A 165 10.92 -5.51 -6.12
CA TYR A 165 10.08 -6.17 -7.13
C TYR A 165 10.54 -7.60 -7.38
N LEU A 166 11.76 -7.79 -7.88
CA LEU A 166 12.22 -9.10 -8.36
C LEU A 166 12.49 -10.10 -7.25
N GLU A 167 13.32 -9.74 -6.28
CA GLU A 167 13.70 -10.68 -5.21
C GLU A 167 12.49 -11.13 -4.37
N PRO A 168 11.55 -10.24 -3.99
CA PRO A 168 10.34 -10.65 -3.30
C PRO A 168 9.47 -11.58 -4.15
N ALA A 169 9.29 -11.30 -5.44
CA ALA A 169 8.44 -12.11 -6.31
C ALA A 169 9.03 -13.50 -6.59
N ILE A 170 10.36 -13.61 -6.71
CA ILE A 170 11.08 -14.89 -6.82
C ILE A 170 11.00 -15.67 -5.51
N LYS A 171 11.26 -15.00 -4.38
CA LYS A 171 11.19 -15.62 -3.04
C LYS A 171 9.80 -16.17 -2.72
N LEU A 172 8.75 -15.48 -3.17
CA LEU A 172 7.36 -15.91 -3.03
C LEU A 172 6.96 -16.99 -4.05
N GLY A 173 7.82 -17.32 -5.02
CA GLY A 173 7.57 -18.29 -6.08
C GLY A 173 6.50 -17.85 -7.09
N LEU A 174 6.28 -16.54 -7.23
CA LEU A 174 5.29 -15.97 -8.16
C LEU A 174 5.87 -15.82 -9.57
N ILE A 175 7.20 -15.65 -9.65
CA ILE A 175 7.95 -15.63 -10.90
C ILE A 175 9.20 -16.51 -10.77
N GLU A 176 9.73 -16.95 -11.89
CA GLU A 176 10.94 -17.74 -11.97
C GLU A 176 11.90 -17.21 -13.05
N MET A 177 13.18 -17.55 -12.92
CA MET A 177 14.19 -17.26 -13.94
C MET A 177 14.18 -18.35 -15.00
N LYS A 178 14.27 -17.96 -16.27
CA LYS A 178 14.42 -18.91 -17.39
C LYS A 178 15.69 -19.75 -17.27
N TYR A 179 16.77 -19.17 -16.74
CA TYR A 179 18.04 -19.85 -16.49
C TYR A 179 18.40 -19.70 -15.01
N PRO A 180 17.86 -20.56 -14.12
CA PRO A 180 18.07 -20.43 -12.67
C PRO A 180 19.52 -20.72 -12.27
N ASP A 181 20.18 -21.68 -12.92
CA ASP A 181 21.57 -22.06 -12.63
C ASP A 181 22.59 -21.03 -13.13
N SER A 182 22.14 -20.05 -13.94
CA SER A 182 22.98 -18.98 -14.46
C SER A 182 22.23 -17.64 -14.39
N PRO A 183 22.16 -17.00 -13.20
CA PRO A 183 21.41 -15.76 -13.01
C PRO A 183 21.83 -14.62 -13.95
N ASN A 184 23.11 -14.58 -14.30
CA ASN A 184 23.70 -13.58 -15.20
C ASN A 184 23.68 -14.00 -16.69
N HIS A 185 22.92 -15.02 -17.07
CA HIS A 185 22.85 -15.48 -18.45
C HIS A 185 22.39 -14.34 -19.38
N PRO A 186 23.04 -14.13 -20.56
CA PRO A 186 22.75 -12.98 -21.43
C PRO A 186 21.32 -12.99 -22.01
N ARG A 187 20.66 -14.15 -22.02
CA ARG A 187 19.25 -14.30 -22.43
C ARG A 187 18.30 -14.54 -21.25
N GLN A 188 18.68 -14.09 -20.05
CA GLN A 188 17.84 -14.24 -18.86
C GLN A 188 16.48 -13.56 -19.06
N LYS A 189 15.43 -14.28 -18.66
CA LYS A 189 14.05 -13.80 -18.67
C LYS A 189 13.37 -14.21 -17.38
N TYR A 190 12.42 -13.40 -16.95
CA TYR A 190 11.55 -13.72 -15.83
C TYR A 190 10.20 -14.18 -16.38
N LEU A 191 9.72 -15.30 -15.87
CA LEU A 191 8.49 -15.96 -16.29
C LEU A 191 7.53 -16.02 -15.12
N ILE A 192 6.24 -15.81 -15.36
CA ILE A 192 5.21 -15.97 -14.33
C ILE A 192 4.96 -17.46 -14.08
N THR A 193 4.92 -17.87 -12.82
CA THR A 193 4.61 -19.26 -12.43
C THR A 193 3.10 -19.47 -12.38
N LYS A 194 2.65 -20.71 -12.17
CA LYS A 194 1.23 -21.01 -11.94
C LYS A 194 0.67 -20.21 -10.74
N LYS A 195 1.42 -20.17 -9.64
CA LYS A 195 1.07 -19.41 -8.43
C LYS A 195 0.98 -17.90 -8.69
N GLY A 196 1.86 -17.38 -9.55
CA GLY A 196 1.82 -15.97 -9.98
C GLY A 196 0.57 -15.65 -10.81
N LYS A 197 0.13 -16.58 -11.66
CA LYS A 197 -1.09 -16.43 -12.47
C LYS A 197 -2.36 -16.49 -11.64
N GLU A 198 -2.48 -17.46 -10.74
CA GLU A 198 -3.62 -17.57 -9.82
C GLU A 198 -3.79 -16.26 -9.02
N LEU A 199 -2.68 -15.70 -8.54
CA LEU A 199 -2.69 -14.40 -7.86
C LEU A 199 -3.05 -13.24 -8.79
N LEU A 200 -2.71 -13.31 -10.09
CA LEU A 200 -3.06 -12.27 -11.05
C LEU A 200 -4.54 -12.30 -11.41
N ASP A 201 -5.15 -13.48 -11.45
CA ASP A 201 -6.58 -13.67 -11.74
C ASP A 201 -7.46 -13.27 -10.53
N ASP A 202 -6.93 -13.37 -9.31
CA ASP A 202 -7.56 -12.91 -8.05
C ASP A 202 -7.46 -11.39 -7.80
N LEU A 203 -6.77 -10.63 -8.67
CA LEU A 203 -6.51 -9.18 -8.55
C LEU A 203 -7.48 -8.30 -9.35
#